data_AF-A0A4R9JE47-F1
#
_entry.id   AF-A0A4R9JE47-F1
#
_cell.length_a   1.000
_cell.length_b   1.000
_cell.length_c   1.000
_cell.angle_alpha   90.00
_cell.angle_beta   90.00
_cell.angle_gamma   90.00
#
_symmetry.space_group_name_H-M   'P 1'
#
loop_
_entity.id
_entity.type
_entity.pdbx_description
1 polymer ?
#
loop_
_entity_poly.entity_id
_entity_poly.type
_entity_poly.pdbx_seq_one_letter_code
_entity_poly.pdbx_strand_id
1 'polypeptide(L)' 'MLEERLFPKSVDEVILEKVRFFFLPDRTAAFVKNLVDGKVSERSLICCNSGCDVCNETIYNCYMAVKKELERT' A
#
# COMPACT_ATOMS: atom_id res chain seq x y z
N MET A 1 -2.09 -15.63 17.38
CA MET A 1 -3.53 -15.93 17.39
C MET A 1 -4.13 -15.11 16.27
N LEU A 2 -4.49 -15.73 15.15
CA LEU A 2 -5.26 -15.03 14.11
C LEU A 2 -6.64 -14.78 14.73
N GLU A 3 -6.96 -13.54 15.03
CA GLU A 3 -8.33 -13.17 15.37
C GLU A 3 -9.19 -13.52 14.15
N GLU A 4 -10.01 -14.57 14.27
CA GLU A 4 -11.03 -14.90 13.28
C GLU A 4 -12.04 -13.77 13.26
N ARG A 5 -11.79 -12.78 12.40
CA ARG A 5 -12.72 -11.70 12.16
C ARG A 5 -13.98 -12.28 11.53
N LEU A 6 -15.14 -11.88 12.06
CA LEU A 6 -16.46 -12.21 11.51
C LEU A 6 -16.65 -11.72 10.07
N PHE A 7 -15.86 -10.72 9.64
CA PHE A 7 -15.86 -10.16 8.30
C PHE A 7 -14.44 -10.03 7.76
N PRO A 8 -14.22 -10.22 6.45
CA PRO A 8 -12.92 -9.95 5.83
C PRO A 8 -12.52 -8.50 6.05
N LYS A 9 -11.21 -8.23 6.05
CA LYS A 9 -10.70 -6.86 6.16
C LYS A 9 -11.19 -6.06 4.95
N SER A 10 -11.63 -4.83 5.20
CA SER A 10 -11.92 -3.91 4.11
C SER A 10 -10.63 -3.53 3.38
N VAL A 11 -10.75 -3.12 2.12
CA VAL A 11 -9.60 -2.65 1.30
C VAL A 11 -8.84 -1.54 2.01
N ASP A 12 -9.56 -0.60 2.64
CA ASP A 12 -8.97 0.52 3.38
C ASP A 12 -8.18 0.05 4.62
N GLU A 13 -8.68 -0.95 5.35
CA GLU A 13 -7.94 -1.55 6.47
C GLU A 13 -6.67 -2.26 6.00
N VAL A 14 -6.75 -3.02 4.90
CA VAL A 14 -5.59 -3.69 4.31
C VAL A 14 -4.52 -2.67 3.93
N ILE A 15 -4.91 -1.59 3.23
CA ILE A 15 -3.99 -0.53 2.82
C ILE A 15 -3.34 0.12 4.04
N LEU A 16 -4.14 0.52 5.04
CA LEU A 16 -3.62 1.21 6.23
C LEU A 16 -2.64 0.33 7.02
N GLU A 17 -2.96 -0.96 7.18
CA GLU A 17 -2.10 -1.93 7.84
C GLU A 17 -0.76 -2.08 7.12
N LYS A 18 -0.76 -2.22 5.79
CA LYS A 18 0.48 -2.35 5.03
C LYS A 18 1.28 -1.04 5.03
N VAL A 19 0.64 0.11 4.87
CA VAL A 19 1.32 1.43 4.93
C VAL A 19 2.10 1.58 6.23
N ARG A 20 1.47 1.25 7.36
CA ARG A 20 2.12 1.28 8.68
C ARG A 20 3.21 0.22 8.84
N PHE A 21 2.99 -0.98 8.30
CA PHE A 21 4.02 -2.04 8.29
C PHE A 21 5.29 -1.62 7.54
N PHE A 22 5.16 -0.86 6.46
CA PHE A 22 6.28 -0.32 5.70
C PHE A 22 6.83 1.01 6.25
N PHE A 23 6.39 1.45 7.44
CA PHE A 23 6.77 2.72 8.06
C PHE A 23 6.53 3.94 7.16
N LEU A 24 5.55 3.84 6.26
CA LEU A 24 5.14 4.95 5.40
C LEU A 24 4.19 5.86 6.18
N PRO A 25 4.24 7.19 5.98
CA PRO A 25 3.28 8.11 6.58
C PRO A 25 1.84 7.73 6.22
N ASP A 26 0.89 7.83 7.15
CA ASP A 26 -0.53 7.49 6.93
C ASP A 26 -1.14 8.22 5.71
N ARG A 27 -0.67 9.43 5.39
CA ARG A 27 -1.07 10.17 4.16
C ARG A 27 -0.80 9.41 2.86
N THR A 28 0.15 8.48 2.87
CA THR A 28 0.53 7.63 1.73
C THR A 28 -0.56 6.61 1.41
N ALA A 29 -1.47 6.30 2.36
CA ALA A 29 -2.58 5.37 2.14
C ALA A 29 -3.50 5.81 0.99
N ALA A 30 -3.80 7.10 0.88
CA ALA A 30 -4.60 7.62 -0.23
C ALA A 30 -3.90 7.42 -1.60
N PHE A 31 -2.57 7.56 -1.62
CA PHE A 31 -1.79 7.33 -2.83
C PHE A 31 -1.75 5.85 -3.22
N VAL A 32 -1.51 4.96 -2.25
CA VAL A 32 -1.58 3.50 -2.46
C VAL A 32 -2.97 3.07 -2.92
N LYS A 33 -4.04 3.64 -2.36
CA LYS A 33 -5.42 3.39 -2.81
C LYS A 33 -5.62 3.77 -4.27
N ASN A 34 -5.11 4.92 -4.70
CA ASN A 34 -5.20 5.35 -6.10
C ASN A 34 -4.40 4.45 -7.06
N LEU A 35 -3.29 3.87 -6.59
CA LEU A 35 -2.55 2.85 -7.36
C LEU A 35 -3.35 1.55 -7.49
N VAL A 36 -3.96 1.08 -6.40
CA VAL A 36 -4.82 -0.12 -6.38
C VAL A 36 -6.05 0.05 -7.27
N ASP A 37 -6.70 1.21 -7.22
CA ASP A 37 -7.85 1.56 -8.05
C ASP A 37 -7.48 1.77 -9.53
N GLY A 38 -6.20 1.76 -9.89
CA GLY A 38 -5.72 2.04 -11.25
C GLY A 38 -5.86 3.50 -11.70
N LYS A 39 -6.21 4.42 -10.78
CA LYS A 39 -6.31 5.87 -11.06
C LYS A 39 -4.92 6.49 -11.28
N VAL A 40 -3.90 5.92 -10.68
CA VAL A 40 -2.50 6.29 -10.85
C VAL A 40 -1.74 5.10 -11.45
N SER A 41 -0.92 5.36 -12.46
CA SER A 41 -0.09 4.32 -13.06
C SER A 41 1.06 3.92 -12.14
N GLU A 42 1.38 2.62 -12.07
CA GLU A 42 2.55 2.07 -11.38
C GLU A 42 3.87 2.71 -11.86
N ARG A 43 3.91 3.17 -13.13
CA ARG A 43 5.06 3.88 -13.71
C ARG A 43 5.38 5.20 -13.01
N SER A 44 4.48 5.74 -12.19
CA SER A 44 4.74 6.92 -11.36
C SER A 44 5.72 6.65 -10.22
N LEU A 45 5.95 5.39 -9.86
CA LEU A 45 6.82 4.98 -8.74
C LEU A 45 8.30 4.82 -9.16
N ILE A 46 8.73 5.45 -10.25
CA ILE A 46 10.13 5.43 -10.66
C ILE A 46 10.96 6.19 -9.61
N CYS A 47 11.96 5.54 -9.04
CA CYS A 47 12.90 6.19 -8.13
C CYS A 47 13.88 7.05 -8.95
N CYS A 48 13.88 8.36 -8.71
CA CYS A 48 14.83 9.31 -9.32
C CYS A 48 16.12 9.49 -8.50
N ASN A 49 16.33 8.69 -7.44
CA ASN A 49 17.46 8.79 -6.50
C ASN A 49 17.68 10.20 -5.91
N SER A 50 16.64 11.03 -5.87
CA SER A 50 16.76 12.48 -5.56
C SER A 50 16.55 12.82 -4.08
N GLY A 51 16.80 11.90 -3.14
CA GLY A 51 16.63 12.16 -1.71
C GLY A 51 15.18 12.46 -1.32
N CYS A 52 14.22 11.70 -1.86
CA CYS A 52 12.80 11.85 -1.58
C CYS A 52 12.45 11.55 -0.10
N ASP A 53 11.56 12.35 0.49
CA ASP A 53 11.05 12.20 1.86
C ASP A 53 10.43 10.82 2.11
N VAL A 54 9.90 10.20 1.06
CA VAL A 54 9.35 8.84 1.06
C VAL A 54 9.90 8.12 -0.16
N CYS A 55 10.53 6.97 0.05
CA CYS A 55 11.15 6.20 -1.03
C CYS A 55 10.07 5.54 -1.90
N ASN A 56 10.11 5.82 -3.21
CA ASN A 56 9.18 5.23 -4.18
C ASN A 56 9.27 3.69 -4.24
N GLU A 57 10.46 3.13 -4.02
CA GLU A 57 10.65 1.68 -3.93
C GLU A 57 9.86 1.09 -2.75
N THR A 58 9.88 1.76 -1.59
CA THR A 58 9.11 1.34 -0.42
C THR A 58 7.61 1.43 -0.67
N ILE A 59 7.15 2.48 -1.36
CA ILE A 59 5.74 2.60 -1.77
C ILE A 59 5.35 1.48 -2.73
N TYR A 60 6.21 1.14 -3.70
CA TYR A 60 5.97 0.04 -4.63
C TYR A 60 5.86 -1.31 -3.90
N ASN A 61 6.78 -1.59 -2.97
CA ASN A 61 6.73 -2.80 -2.16
C ASN A 61 5.46 -2.86 -1.30
N CYS A 62 5.03 -1.73 -0.73
CA CYS A 62 3.77 -1.62 -0.01
C CYS A 62 2.57 -1.91 -0.93
N TYR A 63 2.53 -1.31 -2.11
CA TYR A 63 1.48 -1.51 -3.10
C TYR A 63 1.38 -3.00 -3.53
N MET A 64 2.51 -3.64 -3.83
CA MET A 64 2.54 -5.07 -4.18
C MET A 64 2.06 -5.96 -3.04
N ALA A 65 2.41 -5.63 -1.79
CA ALA A 65 1.94 -6.35 -0.61
C ALA A 65 0.42 -6.21 -0.41
N VAL A 66 -0.14 -5.03 -0.68
CA VAL A 66 -1.60 -4.80 -0.67
C VAL A 66 -2.27 -5.64 -1.75
N LYS A 67 -1.80 -5.59 -3.01
CA LYS A 67 -2.34 -6.40 -4.11
C LYS A 67 -2.40 -7.88 -3.75
N LYS A 68 -1.29 -8.42 -3.23
CA LYS A 68 -1.19 -9.83 -2.85
C LYS A 68 -2.16 -10.22 -1.72
N GLU A 69 -2.45 -9.33 -0.79
CA GLU A 69 -3.41 -9.58 0.29
C GLU A 69 -4.85 -9.55 -0.25
N LEU A 70 -5.15 -8.62 -1.15
CA LEU A 70 -6.46 -8.52 -1.80
C LEU A 70 -6.74 -9.71 -2.73
N GLU A 71 -5.73 -10.28 -3.39
CA GLU A 71 -5.87 -11.52 -4.17
C GLU A 71 -6.11 -12.77 -3.32
N ARG A 72 -5.81 -12.71 -2.02
CA ARG A 72 -5.99 -13.81 -1.06
C ARG A 72 -7.30 -13.75 -0.28
N THR A 73 -8.00 -12.61 -0.33
CA THR A 73 -9.26 -12.35 0.37
C THR A 73 -10.43 -12.66 -0.55
#